data_AF-A0A9D2IIE0-F1
#
_entry.id   AF-A0A9D2IIE0-F1
#
_cell.length_a   1.000
_cell.length_b   1.000
_cell.length_c   1.000
_cell.angle_alpha   90.00
_cell.angle_beta   90.00
_cell.angle_gamma   90.00
#
_symmetry.space_group_name_H-M   'P 1'
#
loop_
_entity.id
_entity.type
_entity.pdbx_description
1 polymer ?
#
loop_
_entity_poly.entity_id
_entity_poly.type
_entity_poly.pdbx_seq_one_letter_code
_entity_poly.pdbx_strand_id
1 'polypeptide(L)'
;MALISAKCPHCGADIRVNEGSKSGVCEFCGATFVTQDAVTNYTVNNNYNTVQYITKTAASAAEAGEYIRRGDVLLSLGEFGRAEEAYLRAVELEPADWRGWFGMVKTRTKNFTDYEDTSHAALYDKARKVAPKEASEAMSRLYEPYSNVCSYFGEQKAKSLKQVKRGNKVKTAAIVAVIVTVALIAVCAVVMNL
;
A
#
# COMPACT_ATOMS: atom_id res chain seq x y z
N MET A 1 11.46 -48.71 -13.37
CA MET A 1 11.41 -48.59 -11.90
C MET A 1 11.24 -47.12 -11.56
N ALA A 2 10.23 -46.77 -10.75
CA ALA A 2 10.02 -45.40 -10.29
C ALA A 2 10.79 -45.15 -8.99
N LEU A 3 11.47 -44.01 -8.91
CA LEU A 3 12.12 -43.52 -7.71
C LEU A 3 11.16 -42.57 -7.01
N ILE A 4 10.88 -42.84 -5.73
CA ILE A 4 10.02 -42.01 -4.89
C ILE A 4 10.90 -41.21 -3.95
N SER A 5 10.59 -39.92 -3.77
CA SER A 5 11.32 -39.06 -2.82
C SER A 5 10.81 -39.33 -1.40
N ALA A 6 11.73 -39.52 -0.46
CA ALA A 6 11.45 -39.81 0.94
C ALA A 6 12.47 -39.12 1.85
N LYS A 7 12.21 -39.11 3.17
CA LYS A 7 13.18 -38.67 4.17
C LYS A 7 13.59 -39.84 5.06
N CYS A 8 14.88 -39.90 5.38
CA CYS A 8 15.38 -40.90 6.32
C CYS A 8 14.79 -40.64 7.73
N PRO A 9 14.18 -41.64 8.39
CA PRO A 9 13.61 -41.47 9.73
C PRO A 9 14.67 -41.26 10.82
N HIS A 10 15.92 -41.64 10.58
CA HIS A 10 17.01 -41.52 11.56
C HIS A 10 17.78 -40.20 11.46
N CYS A 11 18.09 -39.74 10.24
CA CYS A 11 18.90 -38.53 10.05
C CYS A 11 18.17 -37.36 9.37
N GLY A 12 16.94 -37.57 8.87
CA GLY A 12 16.15 -36.52 8.21
C GLY A 12 16.62 -36.12 6.81
N ALA A 13 17.64 -36.78 6.26
CA ALA A 13 18.16 -36.51 4.92
C ALA A 13 17.16 -36.89 3.82
N ASP A 14 17.12 -36.10 2.75
CA ASP A 14 16.33 -36.38 1.55
C ASP A 14 16.97 -37.54 0.77
N ILE A 15 16.23 -38.63 0.63
CA ILE A 15 16.66 -39.87 -0.01
C ILE A 15 15.70 -40.23 -1.13
N ARG A 16 16.19 -40.99 -2.12
CA ARG A 16 15.36 -41.53 -3.20
C ARG A 16 15.27 -43.04 -3.02
N VAL A 17 14.05 -43.57 -3.00
CA VAL A 17 13.78 -44.97 -2.68
C VAL A 17 13.09 -45.64 -3.87
N ASN A 18 13.49 -46.87 -4.17
CA ASN A 18 12.84 -47.66 -5.22
C ASN A 18 11.51 -48.24 -4.71
N GLU A 19 10.43 -48.02 -5.44
CA GLU A 19 9.07 -48.47 -5.09
C GLU A 19 8.95 -49.99 -4.90
N GLY A 20 9.85 -50.78 -5.50
CA GLY A 20 9.85 -52.25 -5.37
C GLY A 20 10.66 -52.81 -4.19
N SER A 21 11.44 -52.00 -3.48
CA SER A 21 12.23 -52.45 -2.31
C SER A 21 11.45 -52.29 -1.02
N LYS A 22 11.46 -53.29 -0.13
CA LYS A 22 10.78 -53.24 1.18
C LYS A 22 11.63 -52.57 2.28
N SER A 23 12.95 -52.61 2.14
CA SER A 23 13.89 -51.94 3.02
C SER A 23 15.04 -51.31 2.21
N GLY A 24 15.64 -50.27 2.76
CA GLY A 24 16.80 -49.59 2.19
C GLY A 24 17.78 -49.18 3.27
N VAL A 25 18.99 -48.80 2.85
CA VAL A 25 20.03 -48.24 3.73
C VAL A 25 20.23 -46.79 3.34
N CYS A 26 20.26 -45.89 4.32
CA CYS A 26 20.49 -44.48 4.06
C CYS A 26 21.96 -44.21 3.75
N GLU A 27 22.24 -43.57 2.62
CA GLU A 27 23.60 -43.22 2.18
C GLU A 27 24.30 -42.21 3.10
N PHE A 28 23.54 -41.44 3.89
CA PHE A 28 24.09 -40.39 4.75
C PHE A 28 24.40 -40.86 6.17
N CYS A 29 23.59 -41.75 6.75
CA CYS A 29 23.74 -42.18 8.15
C CYS A 29 23.95 -43.68 8.33
N GLY A 30 23.88 -44.47 7.26
CA GLY A 30 24.05 -45.92 7.31
C GLY A 30 22.92 -46.69 7.98
N ALA A 31 21.87 -46.03 8.46
CA ALA A 31 20.75 -46.69 9.11
C ALA A 31 19.87 -47.44 8.09
N THR A 32 19.42 -48.63 8.47
CA THR A 32 18.41 -49.40 7.73
C THR A 32 17.02 -48.82 8.01
N PHE A 33 16.19 -48.66 6.98
CA PHE A 33 14.82 -48.17 7.13
C PHE A 33 13.84 -48.97 6.26
N VAL A 34 12.57 -48.97 6.65
CA VAL A 34 11.47 -49.51 5.85
C VAL A 34 11.03 -48.45 4.84
N THR A 35 10.95 -48.83 3.57
CA THR A 35 10.72 -47.89 2.45
C THR A 35 9.34 -47.23 2.55
N GLN A 36 8.31 -47.99 2.89
CA GLN A 36 6.95 -47.49 3.08
C GLN A 36 6.87 -46.45 4.21
N ASP A 37 7.55 -46.69 5.33
CA ASP A 37 7.54 -45.79 6.49
C ASP A 37 8.28 -44.48 6.19
N ALA A 38 9.38 -44.55 5.44
CA ALA A 38 10.11 -43.37 5.00
C ALA A 38 9.28 -42.50 4.03
N VAL A 39 8.56 -43.12 3.09
CA VAL A 39 7.70 -42.42 2.11
C VAL A 39 6.46 -41.83 2.77
N THR A 40 5.80 -42.58 3.66
CA THR A 40 4.60 -42.11 4.37
C THR A 40 4.94 -40.95 5.31
N ASN A 41 6.01 -41.06 6.10
CA ASN A 41 6.47 -39.96 6.97
C ASN A 41 6.86 -38.70 6.18
N TYR A 42 7.53 -38.87 5.03
CA TYR A 42 7.85 -37.75 4.15
C TYR A 42 6.58 -37.06 3.62
N THR A 43 5.60 -37.83 3.18
CA THR A 43 4.34 -37.31 2.62
C THR A 43 3.50 -36.63 3.71
N VAL A 44 3.37 -37.23 4.89
CA VAL A 44 2.64 -36.65 6.03
C VAL A 44 3.29 -35.35 6.50
N ASN A 45 4.62 -35.32 6.65
CA ASN A 45 5.33 -34.10 7.07
C ASN A 45 5.22 -32.98 6.02
N ASN A 46 5.32 -33.30 4.73
CA ASN A 46 5.10 -32.33 3.66
C ASN A 46 3.66 -31.80 3.66
N ASN A 47 2.66 -32.67 3.80
CA ASN A 47 1.25 -32.27 3.89
C ASN A 47 0.97 -31.43 5.13
N TYR A 48 1.57 -31.76 6.28
CA TYR A 48 1.46 -30.95 7.49
C TYR A 48 2.03 -29.54 7.27
N ASN A 49 3.22 -29.43 6.69
CA ASN A 49 3.86 -28.13 6.42
C ASN A 49 3.07 -27.28 5.42
N THR A 50 2.51 -27.89 4.37
CA THR A 50 1.67 -27.17 3.40
C THR A 50 0.35 -26.71 4.02
N VAL A 51 -0.31 -27.57 4.81
CA VAL A 51 -1.55 -27.20 5.52
C VAL A 51 -1.28 -26.10 6.56
N GLN A 52 -0.18 -26.16 7.30
CA GLN A 52 0.22 -25.11 8.25
C GLN A 52 0.45 -23.76 7.55
N TYR A 53 1.12 -23.75 6.39
CA TYR A 53 1.32 -22.53 5.62
C TYR A 53 -0.02 -21.97 5.10
N ILE A 54 -0.86 -22.82 4.51
CA ILE A 54 -2.18 -22.43 3.96
C ILE A 54 -3.09 -21.90 5.07
N THR A 55 -3.12 -22.54 6.24
CA THR A 55 -3.94 -22.10 7.37
C THR A 55 -3.45 -20.77 7.94
N LYS A 56 -2.13 -20.54 7.99
CA LYS A 56 -1.55 -19.25 8.38
C LYS A 56 -1.95 -18.12 7.42
N THR A 57 -1.86 -18.35 6.11
CA THR A 57 -2.24 -17.32 5.11
C THR A 57 -3.75 -17.13 5.04
N ALA A 58 -4.55 -18.17 5.24
CA ALA A 58 -5.99 -18.05 5.31
C ALA A 58 -6.44 -17.28 6.57
N ALA A 59 -5.74 -17.46 7.69
CA ALA A 59 -5.99 -16.71 8.92
C ALA A 59 -5.66 -15.21 8.77
N SER A 60 -4.52 -14.86 8.16
CA SER A 60 -4.20 -13.45 7.88
C SER A 60 -5.22 -12.79 6.97
N ALA A 61 -5.67 -13.50 5.93
CA ALA A 61 -6.70 -13.01 5.02
C ALA A 61 -8.07 -12.84 5.69
N ALA A 62 -8.46 -13.76 6.57
CA ALA A 62 -9.69 -13.65 7.34
C ALA A 62 -9.66 -12.46 8.31
N GLU A 63 -8.52 -12.26 8.98
CA GLU A 63 -8.29 -11.15 9.90
C GLU A 63 -8.30 -9.80 9.17
N ALA A 64 -7.64 -9.70 8.02
CA ALA A 64 -7.69 -8.51 7.17
C ALA A 64 -9.13 -8.17 6.76
N GLY A 65 -9.92 -9.19 6.40
CA GLY A 65 -11.34 -9.05 6.08
C GLY A 65 -12.19 -8.51 7.25
N GLU A 66 -11.84 -8.84 8.49
CA GLU A 66 -12.52 -8.31 9.68
C GLU A 66 -12.20 -6.82 9.90
N TYR A 67 -10.94 -6.43 9.76
CA TYR A 67 -10.55 -5.02 9.82
C TYR A 67 -11.22 -4.18 8.73
N ILE A 68 -11.40 -4.73 7.52
CA ILE A 68 -12.16 -4.06 6.45
C ILE A 68 -13.61 -3.82 6.87
N ARG A 69 -14.31 -4.86 7.38
CA ARG A 69 -15.70 -4.73 7.85
C ARG A 69 -15.83 -3.70 8.96
N ARG A 70 -14.92 -3.73 9.93
CA ARG A 70 -14.87 -2.74 11.02
C ARG A 70 -14.64 -1.33 10.49
N GLY A 71 -13.72 -1.16 9.55
CA GLY A 71 -13.47 0.10 8.86
C GLY A 71 -14.72 0.63 8.16
N ASP A 72 -15.45 -0.23 7.44
CA ASP A 72 -16.70 0.15 6.75
C ASP A 72 -17.78 0.62 7.74
N VAL A 73 -17.95 -0.07 8.88
CA VAL A 73 -18.88 0.36 9.94
C VAL A 73 -18.47 1.72 10.51
N LEU A 74 -17.19 1.90 10.85
CA LEU A 74 -16.68 3.17 11.39
C LEU A 74 -16.81 4.32 10.38
N LEU A 75 -16.59 4.04 9.11
CA LEU A 75 -16.78 4.99 8.02
C LEU A 75 -18.25 5.44 7.90
N SER A 76 -19.20 4.51 8.04
CA SER A 76 -20.63 4.84 8.09
C SER A 76 -21.04 5.64 9.33
N LEU A 77 -20.29 5.50 10.43
CA LEU A 77 -20.48 6.31 11.64
C LEU A 77 -19.80 7.69 11.57
N GLY A 78 -19.05 7.99 10.49
CA GLY A 78 -18.29 9.23 10.35
C GLY A 78 -17.00 9.28 11.19
N GLU A 79 -16.60 8.16 11.77
CA GLU A 79 -15.40 8.01 12.60
C GLU A 79 -14.15 7.80 11.72
N PHE A 80 -13.82 8.80 10.90
CA PHE A 80 -12.83 8.68 9.82
C PHE A 80 -11.43 8.28 10.31
N GLY A 81 -10.98 8.80 11.45
CA GLY A 81 -9.66 8.46 12.01
C GLY A 81 -9.57 6.99 12.44
N ARG A 82 -10.59 6.50 13.16
CA ARG A 82 -10.65 5.09 13.59
C ARG A 82 -10.86 4.14 12.41
N ALA A 83 -11.64 4.56 11.41
CA ALA A 83 -11.81 3.81 10.18
C ALA A 83 -10.47 3.68 9.44
N GLU A 84 -9.68 4.74 9.38
CA GLU A 84 -8.35 4.70 8.75
C GLU A 84 -7.42 3.72 9.47
N GLU A 85 -7.37 3.74 10.80
CA GLU A 85 -6.58 2.77 11.58
C GLU A 85 -6.99 1.32 11.27
N ALA A 86 -8.30 1.05 11.15
CA ALA A 86 -8.79 -0.28 10.79
C ALA A 86 -8.34 -0.69 9.38
N TYR A 87 -8.49 0.18 8.38
CA TYR A 87 -8.02 -0.12 7.03
C TYR A 87 -6.50 -0.24 6.93
N LEU A 88 -5.73 0.51 7.73
CA LEU A 88 -4.28 0.39 7.82
C LEU A 88 -3.88 -1.02 8.27
N ARG A 89 -4.54 -1.55 9.31
CA ARG A 89 -4.32 -2.94 9.75
C ARG A 89 -4.68 -3.94 8.66
N ALA A 90 -5.75 -3.72 7.91
CA ALA A 90 -6.12 -4.59 6.81
C ALA A 90 -5.05 -4.64 5.71
N VAL A 91 -4.47 -3.50 5.31
CA VAL A 91 -3.43 -3.48 4.27
C VAL A 91 -2.07 -3.96 4.76
N GLU A 92 -1.79 -3.89 6.07
CA GLU A 92 -0.59 -4.51 6.68
C GLU A 92 -0.67 -6.04 6.63
N LEU A 93 -1.86 -6.59 6.83
CA LEU A 93 -2.10 -8.05 6.80
C LEU A 93 -2.20 -8.58 5.37
N GLU A 94 -2.98 -7.91 4.51
CA GLU A 94 -3.18 -8.31 3.11
C GLU A 94 -3.02 -7.11 2.16
N PRO A 95 -1.79 -6.78 1.75
CA PRO A 95 -1.52 -5.66 0.84
C PRO A 95 -2.14 -5.83 -0.57
N ALA A 96 -2.46 -7.07 -0.95
CA ALA A 96 -3.04 -7.42 -2.23
C ALA A 96 -4.57 -7.20 -2.28
N ASP A 97 -5.22 -6.94 -1.13
CA ASP A 97 -6.65 -6.63 -1.11
C ASP A 97 -6.89 -5.14 -1.39
N TRP A 98 -7.58 -4.86 -2.50
CA TRP A 98 -7.90 -3.49 -2.91
C TRP A 98 -8.84 -2.78 -1.92
N ARG A 99 -9.66 -3.53 -1.16
CA ARG A 99 -10.69 -2.97 -0.28
C ARG A 99 -10.10 -2.13 0.85
N GLY A 100 -8.97 -2.54 1.40
CA GLY A 100 -8.25 -1.77 2.43
C GLY A 100 -7.77 -0.42 1.88
N TRP A 101 -7.09 -0.44 0.74
CA TRP A 101 -6.60 0.78 0.08
C TRP A 101 -7.74 1.74 -0.30
N PHE A 102 -8.83 1.23 -0.88
CA PHE A 102 -9.98 2.04 -1.23
C PHE A 102 -10.76 2.52 0.00
N GLY A 103 -10.80 1.73 1.07
CA GLY A 103 -11.28 2.15 2.39
C GLY A 103 -10.58 3.41 2.87
N MET A 104 -9.24 3.45 2.79
CA MET A 104 -8.46 4.63 3.15
C MET A 104 -8.73 5.83 2.23
N VAL A 105 -9.00 5.61 0.94
CA VAL A 105 -9.44 6.69 0.03
C VAL A 105 -10.74 7.30 0.55
N LYS A 106 -11.73 6.47 0.92
CA LYS A 106 -13.00 6.96 1.46
C LYS A 106 -12.80 7.70 2.79
N THR A 107 -11.91 7.26 3.69
CA THR A 107 -11.68 7.96 4.97
C THR A 107 -11.00 9.31 4.76
N ARG A 108 -9.96 9.37 3.93
CA ARG A 108 -9.20 10.60 3.64
C ARG A 108 -10.02 11.66 2.94
N THR A 109 -10.95 11.24 2.08
CA THR A 109 -11.90 12.13 1.40
C THR A 109 -13.18 12.39 2.21
N LYS A 110 -13.28 11.85 3.44
CA LYS A 110 -14.49 11.87 4.27
C LYS A 110 -15.75 11.48 3.49
N ASN A 111 -15.69 10.34 2.81
CA ASN A 111 -16.69 9.85 1.85
C ASN A 111 -16.94 10.83 0.69
N PHE A 112 -15.87 11.28 0.03
CA PHE A 112 -15.93 12.16 -1.14
C PHE A 112 -16.57 13.54 -0.88
N THR A 113 -16.50 14.03 0.36
CA THR A 113 -17.02 15.34 0.76
C THR A 113 -15.92 16.37 1.04
N ASP A 114 -14.71 15.90 1.36
CA ASP A 114 -13.56 16.73 1.68
C ASP A 114 -12.56 16.70 0.52
N TYR A 115 -12.27 17.87 -0.07
CA TYR A 115 -11.40 18.06 -1.24
C TYR A 115 -10.03 18.64 -0.88
N GLU A 116 -9.72 18.79 0.40
CA GLU A 116 -8.48 19.43 0.85
C GLU A 116 -7.28 18.48 0.88
N ASP A 117 -7.50 17.24 1.30
CA ASP A 117 -6.46 16.21 1.35
C ASP A 117 -6.15 15.75 -0.08
N THR A 118 -4.87 15.64 -0.44
CA THR A 118 -4.44 15.16 -1.78
C THR A 118 -3.83 13.75 -1.72
N SER A 119 -3.62 13.20 -0.53
CA SER A 119 -3.00 11.88 -0.32
C SER A 119 -3.87 10.73 -0.83
N HIS A 120 -5.17 10.94 -0.97
CA HIS A 120 -6.12 9.95 -1.49
C HIS A 120 -5.78 9.46 -2.90
N ALA A 121 -5.15 10.28 -3.75
CA ALA A 121 -4.84 9.91 -5.13
C ALA A 121 -3.81 8.77 -5.20
N ALA A 122 -2.77 8.82 -4.38
CA ALA A 122 -1.77 7.76 -4.32
C ALA A 122 -2.35 6.44 -3.76
N LEU A 123 -3.27 6.53 -2.82
CA LEU A 123 -3.99 5.36 -2.27
C LEU A 123 -4.92 4.74 -3.31
N TYR A 124 -5.62 5.57 -4.10
CA TYR A 124 -6.47 5.13 -5.18
C TYR A 124 -5.68 4.38 -6.27
N ASP A 125 -4.50 4.89 -6.65
CA ASP A 125 -3.62 4.21 -7.60
C ASP A 125 -3.14 2.84 -7.10
N LYS A 126 -2.88 2.70 -5.79
CA LYS A 126 -2.56 1.40 -5.19
C LYS A 126 -3.75 0.45 -5.26
N ALA A 127 -4.94 0.91 -4.88
CA ALA A 127 -6.17 0.11 -4.94
C ALA A 127 -6.43 -0.41 -6.36
N ARG A 128 -6.30 0.46 -7.36
CA ARG A 128 -6.51 0.12 -8.78
C ARG A 128 -5.53 -0.92 -9.30
N LYS A 129 -4.28 -0.92 -8.83
CA LYS A 129 -3.24 -1.88 -9.27
C LYS A 129 -3.52 -3.31 -8.82
N VAL A 130 -4.12 -3.47 -7.64
CA VAL A 130 -4.39 -4.80 -7.04
C VAL A 130 -5.84 -5.25 -7.25
N ALA A 131 -6.73 -4.36 -7.67
CA ALA A 131 -8.14 -4.68 -7.89
C ALA A 131 -8.38 -5.50 -9.18
N PRO A 132 -9.34 -6.45 -9.15
CA PRO A 132 -9.86 -7.04 -10.37
C PRO A 132 -10.58 -5.98 -11.23
N LYS A 133 -10.70 -6.23 -12.54
CA LYS A 133 -11.26 -5.27 -13.50
C LYS A 133 -12.63 -4.73 -13.07
N GLU A 134 -13.53 -5.61 -12.63
CA GLU A 134 -14.87 -5.24 -12.17
C GLU A 134 -14.84 -4.27 -10.97
N ALA A 135 -14.01 -4.56 -9.95
CA ALA A 135 -13.86 -3.68 -8.79
C ALA A 135 -13.22 -2.34 -9.17
N SER A 136 -12.25 -2.35 -10.09
CA SER A 136 -11.61 -1.15 -10.62
C SER A 136 -12.61 -0.22 -11.31
N GLU A 137 -13.52 -0.78 -12.11
CA GLU A 137 -14.60 -0.03 -12.75
C GLU A 137 -15.59 0.53 -11.72
N ALA A 138 -15.98 -0.26 -10.72
CA ALA A 138 -16.86 0.19 -9.64
C ALA A 138 -16.24 1.34 -8.82
N MET A 139 -14.96 1.22 -8.46
CA MET A 139 -14.21 2.28 -7.78
C MET A 139 -14.13 3.56 -8.63
N SER A 140 -13.87 3.42 -9.94
CA SER A 140 -13.77 4.55 -10.86
C SER A 140 -15.07 5.34 -10.95
N ARG A 141 -16.22 4.66 -10.94
CA ARG A 141 -17.54 5.33 -10.93
C ARG A 141 -17.75 6.24 -9.72
N LEU A 142 -17.18 5.87 -8.58
CA LEU A 142 -17.28 6.66 -7.34
C LEU A 142 -16.21 7.76 -7.27
N TYR A 143 -14.98 7.45 -7.68
CA TYR A 143 -13.84 8.33 -7.49
C TYR A 143 -13.71 9.41 -8.57
N GLU A 144 -14.03 9.11 -9.83
CA GLU A 144 -13.81 10.04 -10.95
C GLU A 144 -14.56 11.36 -10.82
N PRO A 145 -15.87 11.39 -10.45
CA PRO A 145 -16.59 12.64 -10.24
C PRO A 145 -15.92 13.52 -9.16
N TYR A 146 -15.48 12.89 -8.09
CA TYR A 146 -14.78 13.56 -6.99
C TYR A 146 -13.40 14.08 -7.41
N SER A 147 -12.63 13.29 -8.17
CA SER A 147 -11.31 13.65 -8.69
C SER A 147 -11.39 14.88 -9.62
N ASN A 148 -12.42 14.94 -10.48
CA ASN A 148 -12.65 16.08 -11.38
C ASN A 148 -12.95 17.38 -10.61
N VAL A 149 -13.67 17.28 -9.49
CA VAL A 149 -13.94 18.43 -8.63
C VAL A 149 -12.66 18.87 -7.89
N CYS A 150 -11.85 17.92 -7.41
CA CYS A 150 -10.54 18.22 -6.83
C CYS A 150 -9.63 18.98 -7.79
N SER A 151 -9.50 18.51 -9.02
CA SER A 151 -8.63 19.14 -10.03
C SER A 151 -9.12 20.54 -10.38
N TYR A 152 -10.44 20.72 -10.51
CA TYR A 152 -11.05 22.03 -10.73
C TYR A 152 -10.70 23.03 -9.60
N PHE A 153 -10.93 22.66 -8.34
CA PHE A 153 -10.60 23.54 -7.20
C PHE A 153 -9.09 23.80 -7.10
N GLY A 154 -8.26 22.79 -7.38
CA GLY A 154 -6.80 22.92 -7.42
C GLY A 154 -6.34 23.94 -8.46
N GLU A 155 -6.91 23.91 -9.67
CA GLU A 155 -6.60 24.88 -10.73
C GLU A 155 -7.01 26.30 -10.36
N GLN A 156 -8.19 26.49 -9.79
CA GLN A 156 -8.67 27.80 -9.36
C GLN A 156 -7.82 28.37 -8.23
N LYS A 157 -7.41 27.53 -7.27
CA LYS A 157 -6.44 27.89 -6.22
C LYS A 157 -5.08 28.26 -6.82
N ALA A 158 -4.59 27.53 -7.82
CA ALA A 158 -3.33 27.85 -8.48
C ALA A 158 -3.37 29.19 -9.24
N LYS A 159 -4.48 29.49 -9.94
CA LYS A 159 -4.67 30.76 -10.67
C LYS A 159 -4.72 31.96 -9.71
N SER A 160 -5.50 31.87 -8.64
CA SER A 160 -5.57 32.93 -7.61
C SER A 160 -4.23 33.15 -6.92
N LEU A 161 -3.51 32.09 -6.55
CA LEU A 161 -2.15 32.19 -5.99
C LEU A 161 -1.16 32.87 -6.95
N LYS A 162 -1.23 32.59 -8.26
CA LYS A 162 -0.40 33.25 -9.28
C LYS A 162 -0.70 34.77 -9.35
N GLN A 163 -1.97 35.16 -9.29
CA GLN A 163 -2.36 36.58 -9.28
C GLN A 163 -1.88 37.31 -8.02
N VAL A 164 -2.02 36.70 -6.85
CA VAL A 164 -1.51 37.25 -5.58
C VAL A 164 0.01 37.40 -5.64
N LYS A 165 0.74 36.39 -6.10
CA LYS A 165 2.20 36.45 -6.27
C LYS A 165 2.61 37.56 -7.25
N ARG A 166 1.91 37.72 -8.37
CA ARG A 166 2.15 38.80 -9.33
C ARG A 166 1.89 40.17 -8.70
N GLY A 167 0.80 40.33 -7.97
CA GLY A 167 0.46 41.56 -7.25
C GLY A 167 1.51 41.94 -6.20
N ASN A 168 1.94 40.99 -5.37
CA ASN A 168 3.01 41.22 -4.39
C ASN A 168 4.32 41.59 -5.07
N LYS A 169 4.71 40.91 -6.16
CA LYS A 169 5.91 41.25 -6.93
C LYS A 169 5.89 42.69 -7.46
N VAL A 170 4.74 43.14 -7.98
CA VAL A 170 4.57 44.53 -8.47
C VAL A 170 4.65 45.53 -7.31
N LYS A 171 3.99 45.25 -6.18
CA LYS A 171 4.06 46.11 -4.98
C LYS A 171 5.49 46.24 -4.46
N THR A 172 6.22 45.13 -4.34
CA THR A 172 7.63 45.15 -3.91
C THR A 172 8.51 45.94 -4.89
N ALA A 173 8.32 45.76 -6.20
CA ALA A 173 9.08 46.50 -7.21
C ALA A 173 8.81 48.02 -7.15
N ALA A 174 7.55 48.43 -6.93
CA ALA A 174 7.19 49.84 -6.77
C ALA A 174 7.85 50.47 -5.53
N ILE A 175 7.85 49.77 -4.39
CA ILE A 175 8.51 50.23 -3.16
C ILE A 175 10.02 50.40 -3.40
N VAL A 176 10.67 49.42 -4.03
CA VAL A 176 12.11 49.49 -4.36
C VAL A 176 12.40 50.68 -5.27
N ALA A 177 11.58 50.93 -6.29
CA ALA A 177 11.77 52.06 -7.19
C ALA A 177 11.67 53.41 -6.46
N VAL A 178 10.71 53.58 -5.55
CA VAL A 178 10.57 54.80 -4.72
C VAL A 178 11.79 54.99 -3.81
N ILE A 179 12.31 53.93 -3.20
CA ILE A 179 13.50 54.02 -2.34
C ILE A 179 14.73 54.46 -3.16
N VAL A 180 14.91 53.90 -4.36
CA VAL A 180 16.04 54.25 -5.25
C VAL A 180 15.93 55.69 -5.74
N THR A 181 14.75 56.18 -6.10
CA THR A 181 14.59 57.57 -6.54
C THR A 181 14.83 58.56 -5.40
N VAL A 182 14.34 58.28 -4.19
CA VAL A 182 14.61 59.11 -3.00
C VAL A 182 16.11 59.13 -2.68
N ALA A 183 16.80 57.99 -2.77
CA ALA A 183 18.25 57.92 -2.56
C ALA A 183 19.03 58.74 -3.61
N LEU A 184 18.65 58.66 -4.89
CA LEU A 184 19.28 59.45 -5.96
C LEU A 184 19.07 60.96 -5.76
N ILE A 185 17.87 61.39 -5.37
CA ILE A 185 17.59 62.81 -5.08
C ILE A 185 18.45 63.29 -3.91
N ALA A 186 18.59 62.49 -2.85
CA ALA A 186 19.43 62.84 -1.71
C ALA A 186 20.91 62.98 -2.10
N VAL A 187 21.43 62.09 -2.94
CA VAL A 187 22.81 62.19 -3.48
C VAL A 187 22.98 63.46 -4.32
N CYS A 188 22.04 63.75 -5.23
CA CYS A 188 22.08 64.97 -6.03
C CYS A 188 22.04 66.25 -5.17
N ALA A 189 21.22 66.28 -4.11
CA ALA A 189 21.14 67.42 -3.20
C ALA A 189 22.46 67.65 -2.43
N VAL A 190 23.17 66.59 -2.05
CA VAL A 190 24.50 66.69 -1.42
C VAL A 190 25.53 67.24 -2.41
N VAL A 191 25.53 66.76 -3.66
CA VAL A 191 26.49 67.20 -4.70
C VAL A 191 26.30 68.67 -5.10
N MET A 192 25.06 69.18 -5.14
CA MET A 192 24.79 70.58 -5.53
C MET A 192 25.05 71.61 -4.41
N ASN A 193 25.22 71.18 -3.16
CA ASN A 193 25.53 72.04 -2.01
C ASN A 193 27.02 72.08 -1.63
N LEU A 194 27.88 71.43 -2.43
CA LEU A 194 29.34 71.42 -2.35
C LEU A 194 29.93 72.31 -3.46
#